data_AF-A0A1E8E162-F1
#
_entry.id   AF-A0A1E8E162-F1
#
_cell.length_a   1.000
_cell.length_b   1.000
_cell.length_c   1.000
_cell.angle_alpha   90.00
_cell.angle_beta   90.00
_cell.angle_gamma   90.00
#
_symmetry.space_group_name_H-M   'P 1'
#
loop_
_entity.id
_entity.type
_entity.pdbx_description
1 polymer ?
#
loop_
_entity_poly.entity_id
_entity_poly.type
_entity_poly.pdbx_seq_one_letter_code
_entity_poly.pdbx_strand_id
1 'polypeptide(L)'
;MLFKKIAIAAAVATTLAFVGCAKKTEEAAADANAAASEAVVAASEAEAAADAAAVEVASDAEVAVDAAADAADTAADAATDAADAAVDAAAAASEAAAQ
;
A
#
# COMPACT_ATOMS: atom_id res chain seq x y z
N MET A 1 -0.13 5.50 12.65
CA MET A 1 1.29 5.63 12.22
C MET A 1 1.69 7.04 11.79
N LEU A 2 0.76 7.99 11.57
CA LEU A 2 1.09 9.38 11.22
C LEU A 2 1.66 10.22 12.39
N PHE A 3 1.22 9.98 13.62
CA PHE A 3 1.70 10.73 14.81
C PHE A 3 3.21 10.57 15.07
N LYS A 4 3.80 9.43 14.71
CA LYS A 4 5.24 9.20 14.81
C LYS A 4 6.01 10.06 13.80
N LYS A 5 5.44 10.29 12.60
CA LYS A 5 6.07 11.08 11.52
C LYS A 5 6.10 12.57 11.87
N ILE A 6 5.04 13.09 12.50
CA ILE A 6 5.00 14.49 12.99
C ILE A 6 6.00 14.68 14.15
N ALA A 7 6.18 13.68 15.01
CA ALA A 7 7.16 13.74 16.09
C ALA A 7 8.62 13.81 15.58
N ILE A 8 8.94 13.09 14.51
CA ILE A 8 10.28 13.11 13.89
C ILE A 8 10.55 14.47 13.24
N ALA A 9 9.59 15.01 12.49
CA ALA A 9 9.72 16.35 11.89
C ALA A 9 9.87 17.45 12.95
N ALA A 10 9.13 17.37 14.05
CA ALA A 10 9.24 18.31 15.17
C ALA A 10 10.60 18.22 15.88
N ALA A 11 11.17 17.01 16.02
CA ALA A 11 12.49 16.81 16.61
C ALA A 11 13.63 17.37 15.74
N VAL A 12 13.54 17.24 14.41
CA VAL A 12 14.51 17.81 13.47
C VAL A 12 14.41 19.34 13.43
N ALA A 13 13.21 19.90 13.53
CA ALA A 13 13.01 21.35 13.56
C ALA A 13 13.59 22.00 14.83
N THR A 14 13.49 21.33 15.99
CA THR A 14 14.01 21.86 17.25
C THR A 14 15.54 21.78 17.35
N THR A 15 16.17 20.77 16.74
CA THR A 15 17.63 20.68 16.70
C THR A 15 18.24 21.70 15.74
N LEU A 16 17.63 21.95 14.58
CA LEU A 16 18.09 22.99 13.64
C LEU A 16 17.99 24.40 14.23
N ALA A 17 16.95 24.70 15.01
CA ALA A 17 16.80 25.99 15.67
C ALA A 17 17.88 26.21 16.77
N PHE A 18 18.40 25.14 17.37
CA PHE A 18 19.44 25.21 18.39
C PHE A 18 20.86 25.35 17.80
N VAL A 19 21.11 24.75 16.63
CA VAL A 19 22.39 24.88 15.89
C VAL A 19 22.56 26.27 15.29
N GLY A 20 21.46 26.91 14.85
CA GLY A 20 21.47 28.27 14.27
C GLY A 20 21.84 29.40 15.25
N CYS A 21 21.74 29.18 16.57
CA CYS A 21 22.07 30.19 17.58
C CYS A 21 23.50 30.07 18.14
N ALA A 22 24.26 29.00 17.85
CA ALA A 22 25.41 28.62 18.67
C ALA A 22 26.82 29.05 18.19
N LYS A 23 27.11 29.30 16.91
CA LYS A 23 28.53 29.45 16.50
C LYS A 23 28.83 30.52 15.45
N LYS A 24 29.72 31.42 15.85
CA LYS A 24 30.50 32.37 15.07
C LYS A 24 31.86 31.70 14.78
N THR A 25 32.40 31.84 13.56
CA THR A 25 33.75 31.43 13.09
C THR A 25 33.92 29.98 12.55
N GLU A 26 34.75 29.86 11.52
CA GLU A 26 34.89 28.88 10.42
C GLU A 26 34.62 27.38 10.63
N GLU A 27 34.71 26.83 11.85
CA GLU A 27 34.53 25.39 12.12
C GLU A 27 33.08 24.93 11.91
N ALA A 28 32.13 25.87 12.03
CA ALA A 28 30.71 25.63 11.78
C ALA A 28 30.39 25.27 10.31
N ALA A 29 31.22 25.68 9.34
CA ALA A 29 30.96 25.39 7.94
C ALA A 29 31.25 23.91 7.60
N ALA A 30 32.29 23.33 8.20
CA ALA A 30 32.61 21.92 8.03
C ALA A 30 31.58 21.02 8.72
N ASP A 31 31.19 21.37 9.96
CA ASP A 31 30.12 20.68 10.70
C ASP A 31 28.76 20.80 10.00
N ALA A 32 28.44 21.98 9.45
CA ALA A 32 27.20 22.17 8.70
C ALA A 32 27.16 21.33 7.41
N ASN A 33 28.29 21.16 6.72
CA ASN A 33 28.35 20.33 5.53
C ASN A 33 28.25 18.82 5.86
N ALA A 34 28.83 18.39 6.98
CA ALA A 34 28.66 17.03 7.49
C ALA A 34 27.20 16.76 7.89
N ALA A 35 26.58 17.66 8.64
CA ALA A 35 25.17 17.56 9.04
C ALA A 35 24.22 17.59 7.82
N ALA A 36 24.50 18.41 6.81
CA ALA A 36 23.74 18.41 5.56
C ALA A 36 23.87 17.07 4.82
N SER A 37 25.07 16.48 4.79
CA SER A 37 25.29 15.18 4.16
C SER A 37 24.56 14.05 4.89
N GLU A 38 24.59 14.03 6.22
CA GLU A 38 23.83 13.07 7.02
C GLU A 38 22.31 13.25 6.85
N ALA A 39 21.83 14.50 6.75
CA ALA A 39 20.43 14.78 6.48
C ALA A 39 19.99 14.28 5.10
N VAL A 40 20.85 14.40 4.09
CA VAL A 40 20.59 13.85 2.75
C VAL A 40 20.55 12.31 2.78
N VAL A 41 21.49 11.67 3.46
CA VAL A 41 21.48 10.20 3.62
C VAL A 41 20.21 9.74 4.33
N ALA A 42 19.84 10.39 5.44
CA ALA A 42 18.62 10.05 6.17
C ALA A 42 17.34 10.31 5.34
N ALA A 43 17.32 11.35 4.50
CA ALA A 43 16.22 11.59 3.59
C ALA A 43 16.12 10.49 2.52
N SER A 44 17.25 10.06 1.93
CA SER A 44 17.28 8.97 0.96
C SER A 44 16.87 7.62 1.56
N GLU A 45 17.28 7.32 2.80
CA GLU A 45 16.82 6.11 3.50
C GLU A 45 15.32 6.16 3.80
N ALA A 46 14.79 7.33 4.16
CA ALA A 46 13.36 7.51 4.38
C ALA A 46 12.54 7.36 3.08
N GLU A 47 13.08 7.86 1.95
CA GLU A 47 12.48 7.70 0.61
C GLU A 47 12.49 6.23 0.19
N ALA A 48 13.62 5.53 0.31
CA ALA A 48 13.71 4.10 0.02
C ALA A 48 12.74 3.25 0.88
N ALA A 49 12.58 3.58 2.16
CA ALA A 49 11.60 2.91 3.02
C ALA A 49 10.15 3.22 2.61
N ALA A 50 9.87 4.42 2.10
CA ALA A 50 8.55 4.78 1.58
C ALA A 50 8.24 4.05 0.27
N ASP A 51 9.20 3.95 -0.65
CA ASP A 51 9.07 3.17 -1.88
C ASP A 51 8.84 1.69 -1.59
N ALA A 52 9.61 1.09 -0.69
CA ALA A 52 9.41 -0.30 -0.27
C ALA A 52 7.98 -0.52 0.29
N ALA A 53 7.50 0.38 1.14
CA ALA A 53 6.13 0.30 1.65
C ALA A 53 5.07 0.47 0.57
N ALA A 54 5.32 1.31 -0.45
CA ALA A 54 4.40 1.48 -1.57
C ALA A 54 4.34 0.21 -2.45
N VAL A 55 5.48 -0.46 -2.68
CA VAL A 55 5.55 -1.72 -3.42
C VAL A 55 4.79 -2.84 -2.70
N GLU A 56 4.97 -2.97 -1.38
CA GLU A 56 4.23 -3.97 -0.58
C GLU A 56 2.71 -3.74 -0.67
N VAL A 57 2.26 -2.49 -0.53
CA VAL A 57 0.82 -2.15 -0.65
C VAL A 57 0.29 -2.43 -2.06
N ALA A 58 1.08 -2.17 -3.10
CA ALA A 58 0.70 -2.49 -4.48
C ALA A 58 0.59 -4.00 -4.69
N SER A 59 1.53 -4.79 -4.17
CA SER A 59 1.51 -6.25 -4.25
C SER A 59 0.30 -6.84 -3.52
N ASP A 60 0.00 -6.37 -2.31
CA ASP A 60 -1.19 -6.81 -1.56
C ASP A 60 -2.49 -6.48 -2.30
N ALA A 61 -2.54 -5.34 -2.98
CA ALA A 61 -3.69 -4.94 -3.78
C ALA A 61 -3.86 -5.85 -5.02
N GLU A 62 -2.78 -6.21 -5.71
CA GLU A 62 -2.83 -7.15 -6.84
C GLU A 62 -3.33 -8.53 -6.40
N VAL A 63 -2.84 -9.07 -5.27
CA VAL A 63 -3.30 -10.34 -4.72
C VAL A 63 -4.80 -10.29 -4.38
N ALA A 64 -5.28 -9.17 -3.83
CA ALA A 64 -6.70 -9.00 -3.53
C ALA A 64 -7.57 -8.94 -4.80
N VAL A 65 -7.06 -8.34 -5.89
CA VAL A 65 -7.74 -8.29 -7.20
C VAL A 65 -7.82 -9.68 -7.81
N ASP A 66 -6.74 -10.44 -7.77
CA ASP A 66 -6.68 -11.82 -8.30
C ASP A 66 -7.68 -12.73 -7.57
N ALA A 67 -7.69 -12.70 -6.23
CA ALA A 67 -8.66 -13.45 -5.43
C ALA A 67 -10.12 -13.04 -5.70
N ALA A 68 -10.38 -11.76 -6.01
CA ALA A 68 -11.71 -11.28 -6.36
C ALA A 68 -12.13 -11.77 -7.76
N ALA A 69 -11.20 -11.86 -8.71
CA ALA A 69 -11.46 -12.41 -10.04
C ALA A 69 -11.80 -13.90 -9.97
N ASP A 70 -11.00 -14.69 -9.25
CA ASP A 70 -11.26 -16.13 -9.03
C ASP A 70 -12.64 -16.40 -8.40
N ALA A 71 -13.02 -15.56 -7.43
CA ALA A 71 -14.33 -15.64 -6.80
C ALA A 71 -15.47 -15.30 -7.77
N ALA A 72 -15.26 -14.32 -8.66
CA ALA A 72 -16.24 -13.95 -9.68
C ALA A 72 -16.42 -15.06 -10.73
N ASP A 73 -15.33 -15.68 -11.18
CA ASP A 73 -15.37 -16.80 -12.12
C ASP A 73 -16.09 -18.01 -11.50
N THR A 74 -15.77 -18.35 -10.24
CA THR A 74 -16.48 -19.40 -9.50
C THR A 74 -17.98 -19.14 -9.39
N ALA A 75 -18.38 -17.88 -9.17
CA ALA A 75 -19.79 -17.49 -9.10
C ALA A 75 -20.48 -17.57 -10.47
N ALA A 76 -19.78 -17.25 -11.56
CA ALA A 76 -20.29 -17.36 -12.92
C ALA A 76 -20.51 -18.83 -13.33
N ASP A 77 -19.57 -19.72 -12.99
CA ASP A 77 -19.70 -21.16 -13.22
C ASP A 77 -20.91 -21.72 -12.46
N ALA A 78 -21.05 -21.39 -11.17
CA ALA A 78 -22.18 -21.83 -10.36
C ALA A 78 -23.53 -21.30 -10.89
N ALA A 79 -23.57 -20.09 -11.44
CA ALA A 79 -24.77 -19.55 -12.07
C ALA A 79 -25.14 -20.28 -13.36
N THR A 80 -24.14 -20.71 -14.14
CA THR A 80 -24.34 -21.50 -15.36
C THR A 80 -24.88 -22.89 -15.02
N ASP A 81 -24.27 -23.58 -14.06
CA ASP A 81 -24.73 -24.89 -13.57
C ASP A 81 -26.19 -24.82 -13.07
N ALA A 82 -26.55 -23.75 -12.35
CA ALA A 82 -27.91 -23.55 -11.88
C ALA A 82 -28.91 -23.30 -13.02
N ALA A 83 -28.49 -22.59 -14.07
CA ALA A 83 -29.32 -22.36 -15.25
C ALA A 83 -29.57 -23.66 -16.03
N ASP A 84 -28.53 -24.47 -16.23
CA ASP A 84 -28.64 -25.77 -16.90
C ASP A 84 -29.56 -26.72 -16.11
N ALA A 85 -29.39 -26.80 -14.79
CA ALA A 85 -30.27 -27.58 -13.92
C ALA A 85 -31.74 -27.12 -13.99
N ALA A 86 -31.99 -25.82 -14.12
CA ALA A 86 -33.35 -25.28 -14.27
C ALA A 86 -33.96 -25.65 -15.63
N VAL A 87 -33.17 -25.66 -16.70
CA VAL A 87 -33.61 -26.09 -18.04
C VAL A 87 -33.97 -27.58 -18.03
N ASP A 88 -33.11 -28.43 -17.44
CA ASP A 88 -33.37 -29.86 -17.31
C ASP A 88 -34.65 -30.14 -16.52
N ALA A 89 -34.86 -29.43 -15.40
CA ALA A 89 -36.08 -29.55 -14.61
C ALA A 89 -37.34 -29.14 -15.39
N ALA A 90 -37.26 -28.08 -16.21
CA ALA A 90 -38.37 -27.64 -17.05
C ALA A 90 -38.69 -28.65 -18.16
N ALA A 91 -37.68 -29.28 -18.75
CA ALA A 91 -37.85 -30.35 -19.74
C ALA A 91 -38.56 -31.56 -19.11
N ALA A 92 -38.08 -32.04 -17.96
CA ALA A 92 -38.68 -33.16 -17.24
C ALA A 92 -40.15 -32.89 -16.84
N ALA A 93 -40.46 -31.66 -16.39
CA ALA A 93 -41.83 -31.27 -16.07
C ALA A 93 -42.75 -31.30 -17.30
N SER A 94 -42.23 -30.90 -18.47
CA SER A 94 -42.98 -30.91 -19.73
C SER A 94 -43.28 -32.34 -20.20
N GLU A 95 -42.32 -33.26 -20.06
CA GLU A 95 -42.50 -34.68 -20.37
C GLU A 95 -43.51 -35.35 -19.44
N ALA A 96 -43.49 -35.02 -18.14
CA ALA A 96 -44.44 -35.54 -17.17
C ALA A 96 -45.88 -35.08 -17.44
N ALA A 97 -46.07 -33.86 -17.94
CA ALA A 97 -47.39 -33.33 -18.27
C ALA A 97 -48.01 -33.97 -19.53
N ALA A 98 -47.22 -34.66 -20.35
CA ALA A 98 -47.66 -35.31 -21.58
C ALA A 98 -48.10 -36.79 -21.40
N GLN A 99 -47.92 -37.36 -20.20
CA GLN A 99 -48.29 -38.73 -19.83
C GLN A 99 -49.63 -38.78 -19.10
#